data_AF-A0A7I9Y2I8-F1
#
_entry.id   AF-A0A7I9Y2I8-F1
#
_cell.length_a   1.000
_cell.length_b   1.000
_cell.length_c   1.000
_cell.angle_alpha   90.00
_cell.angle_beta   90.00
_cell.angle_gamma   90.00
#
_symmetry.space_group_name_H-M   'P 1'
#
loop_
_entity.id
_entity.type
_entity.pdbx_description
1 polymer ?
#
loop_
_entity_poly.entity_id
_entity_poly.type
_entity_poly.pdbx_seq_one_letter_code
_entity_poly.pdbx_strand_id
1 'polypeptide(L)'
;MKEVIRLAGHAHHYLAIFDKGQAIGLYHTKRLASPGQRIVLYAKDRGCSHPGCDVAGYYCEVHHVTDYAQSRSTDVNDLTFGCGPHHKLVRSCGGF
;
A
#
# COMPACT_ATOMS: atom_id res chain seq x y z
N MET A 1 22.44 -26.31 7.22
CA MET A 1 22.39 -24.83 7.09
C MET A 1 21.93 -24.35 5.71
N LYS A 2 22.41 -24.92 4.60
CA LYS A 2 22.03 -24.52 3.22
C LYS A 2 20.51 -24.55 2.95
N GLU A 3 19.82 -25.57 3.47
CA GLU A 3 18.36 -25.71 3.34
C GLU A 3 17.56 -24.66 4.12
N VAL A 4 18.07 -24.22 5.28
CA VAL A 4 17.44 -23.16 6.08
C VAL A 4 17.56 -21.82 5.37
N ILE A 5 18.72 -21.53 4.77
CA ILE A 5 18.93 -20.34 3.94
C ILE A 5 18.06 -20.37 2.67
N ARG A 6 17.90 -21.55 2.04
CA ARG A 6 17.06 -21.75 0.85
C ARG A 6 15.57 -21.55 1.14
N LEU A 7 15.08 -22.04 2.27
CA LEU A 7 13.71 -21.83 2.73
C LEU A 7 13.48 -20.37 3.16
N ALA A 8 14.44 -19.77 3.87
CA ALA A 8 14.39 -18.37 4.27
C ALA A 8 14.43 -17.40 3.08
N GLY A 9 15.09 -17.75 1.98
CA GLY A 9 15.10 -16.95 0.74
C GLY A 9 13.73 -16.84 0.06
N HIS A 10 12.79 -17.73 0.39
CA HIS A 10 11.37 -17.65 -0.03
C HIS A 10 10.48 -17.17 1.11
N ALA A 11 11.02 -16.92 2.30
CA ALA A 11 10.26 -16.36 3.39
C ALA A 11 9.93 -14.92 3.02
N HIS A 12 8.66 -14.68 2.83
CA HIS A 12 8.12 -13.34 2.76
C HIS A 12 8.36 -12.65 4.11
N HIS A 13 9.43 -11.87 4.22
CA HIS A 13 9.84 -11.15 5.43
C HIS A 13 8.94 -9.94 5.74
N TYR A 14 7.63 -10.08 5.61
CA TYR A 14 6.66 -9.07 6.00
C TYR A 14 5.82 -9.60 7.17
N LEU A 15 5.95 -8.95 8.32
CA LEU A 15 4.99 -9.06 9.41
C LEU A 15 3.88 -8.05 9.10
N ALA A 16 2.71 -8.55 8.73
CA ALA A 16 1.49 -7.75 8.64
C ALA A 16 0.64 -8.07 9.87
N ILE A 17 0.39 -7.08 10.71
CA ILE A 17 -0.47 -7.23 11.89
C ILE A 17 -1.88 -6.88 11.46
N PHE A 18 -2.86 -7.71 11.82
CA PHE A 18 -4.29 -7.45 11.58
C PHE A 18 -5.07 -7.50 12.90
N ASP A 19 -6.04 -6.59 13.05
CA ASP A 19 -7.05 -6.61 14.12
C ASP A 19 -8.43 -6.46 13.47
N LYS A 20 -9.35 -7.36 13.82
CA LYS A 20 -10.72 -7.40 13.27
C LYS A 20 -10.80 -7.29 11.74
N GLY A 21 -9.81 -7.82 11.02
CA GLY A 21 -9.74 -7.78 9.56
C GLY A 21 -9.15 -6.52 8.94
N GLN A 22 -8.70 -5.55 9.75
CA GLN A 22 -7.94 -4.39 9.29
C GLN A 22 -6.44 -4.58 9.53
N ALA A 23 -5.61 -4.18 8.56
CA ALA A 23 -4.16 -4.18 8.71
C ALA A 23 -3.72 -3.05 9.67
N ILE A 24 -3.34 -3.37 10.90
CA ILE A 24 -2.96 -2.40 11.94
C ILE A 24 -1.49 -1.99 11.92
N GLY A 25 -0.66 -2.56 11.03
CA GLY A 25 0.71 -2.04 10.94
C GLY A 25 1.59 -2.67 9.88
N LEU A 26 2.02 -1.82 8.95
CA LEU A 26 3.32 -1.87 8.31
C LEU A 26 3.73 -0.43 8.02
N TYR A 27 4.69 0.07 8.81
CA TYR A 27 5.13 1.46 8.76
C TYR A 27 6.49 1.56 8.10
N HIS A 28 6.72 2.65 7.37
CA HIS A 28 8.00 2.90 6.77
C HIS A 28 8.33 4.39 6.74
N THR A 29 9.59 4.72 7.00
CA THR A 29 10.10 6.11 7.04
C THR A 29 10.47 6.64 5.66
N LYS A 30 10.50 5.80 4.61
CA LYS A 30 10.70 6.28 3.25
C LYS A 30 9.37 6.64 2.61
N ARG A 31 9.42 7.63 1.72
CA ARG A 31 8.27 8.10 0.95
C ARG A 31 7.59 7.00 0.13
N LEU A 32 8.36 6.10 -0.48
CA LEU A 32 7.76 5.07 -1.33
C LEU A 32 7.23 3.91 -0.49
N ALA A 33 6.03 3.45 -0.86
CA ALA A 33 5.43 2.25 -0.28
C ALA A 33 6.34 1.04 -0.50
N SER A 34 6.56 0.28 0.57
CA SER A 34 7.30 -0.97 0.52
C SER A 34 6.50 -2.06 -0.21
N PRO A 35 7.16 -3.12 -0.72
CA PRO A 35 6.46 -4.25 -1.31
C PRO A 35 5.38 -4.87 -0.41
N GLY A 36 5.63 -4.96 0.90
CA GLY A 36 4.65 -5.45 1.87
C GLY A 36 3.42 -4.54 1.98
N GLN A 37 3.60 -3.22 1.95
CA GLN A 37 2.49 -2.27 1.97
C GLN A 37 1.65 -2.39 0.70
N ARG A 38 2.30 -2.61 -0.44
CA ARG A 38 1.61 -2.85 -1.71
C ARG A 38 0.80 -4.15 -1.71
N ILE A 39 1.30 -5.21 -1.05
CA ILE A 39 0.54 -6.47 -0.86
C ILE A 39 -0.72 -6.23 -0.02
N VAL A 40 -0.60 -5.49 1.08
CA VAL A 40 -1.75 -5.14 1.92
C VAL A 40 -2.77 -4.32 1.13
N LEU A 41 -2.33 -3.37 0.30
CA LEU A 41 -3.22 -2.59 -0.56
C LEU A 41 -3.93 -3.44 -1.63
N TYR A 42 -3.27 -4.48 -2.17
CA TYR A 42 -3.96 -5.44 -3.05
C TYR A 42 -5.11 -6.16 -2.33
N ALA A 43 -4.96 -6.47 -1.04
CA ALA A 43 -6.03 -7.07 -0.26
C ALA A 43 -7.13 -6.05 0.11
N LYS A 44 -6.74 -4.82 0.45
CA LYS A 44 -7.63 -3.73 0.91
C LYS A 44 -8.47 -3.15 -0.23
N ASP A 45 -7.81 -2.66 -1.28
CA ASP A 45 -8.46 -1.87 -2.34
C ASP A 45 -8.74 -2.71 -3.59
N ARG A 46 -7.95 -3.76 -3.85
CA ARG A 46 -7.97 -4.65 -5.03
C ARG A 46 -7.71 -3.96 -6.38
N GLY A 47 -7.98 -2.67 -6.48
CA GLY A 47 -7.91 -1.84 -7.67
C GLY A 47 -7.90 -0.37 -7.31
N CYS A 48 -8.09 0.48 -8.32
CA CYS A 48 -8.23 1.92 -8.10
C CYS A 48 -9.38 2.19 -7.13
N SER A 49 -9.14 3.00 -6.10
CA SER A 49 -10.16 3.34 -5.10
C SER A 49 -11.17 4.40 -5.57
N HIS A 50 -11.03 4.91 -6.80
CA HIS A 50 -11.95 5.89 -7.36
C HIS A 50 -13.33 5.24 -7.60
N PRO A 51 -14.43 5.84 -7.15
CA PRO A 51 -15.77 5.28 -7.32
C PRO A 51 -16.08 4.93 -8.78
N GLY A 52 -16.47 3.68 -9.04
CA GLY A 52 -16.81 3.21 -10.39
C GLY A 52 -15.61 2.89 -11.30
N CYS A 53 -14.37 2.97 -10.79
CA CYS A 53 -13.20 2.51 -11.53
C CYS A 53 -12.93 1.03 -11.27
N ASP A 54 -12.71 0.25 -12.32
CA ASP A 54 -12.46 -1.20 -12.29
C ASP A 54 -11.01 -1.57 -12.60
N VAL A 55 -10.12 -0.58 -12.71
CA VAL A 55 -8.70 -0.80 -12.99
C VAL A 55 -8.05 -1.60 -11.87
N ALA A 56 -7.49 -2.76 -12.21
CA ALA A 56 -6.80 -3.63 -11.28
C ALA A 56 -5.58 -2.94 -10.66
N GLY A 57 -5.27 -3.26 -9.40
CA GLY A 57 -4.21 -2.59 -8.63
C GLY A 57 -2.82 -2.71 -9.28
N TYR A 58 -2.62 -3.69 -10.16
CA TYR A 58 -1.39 -3.86 -10.93
C TYR A 58 -1.09 -2.63 -11.80
N TYR A 59 -2.13 -1.97 -12.32
CA TYR A 59 -2.06 -0.76 -13.11
C TYR A 59 -2.26 0.52 -12.27
N CYS A 60 -2.19 0.40 -10.94
CA CYS A 60 -2.34 1.50 -10.01
C CYS A 60 -1.02 1.90 -9.38
N GLU A 61 -0.92 3.18 -9.06
CA GLU A 61 0.12 3.76 -8.22
C GLU A 61 -0.40 3.89 -6.79
N VAL A 62 0.51 3.84 -5.82
CA VAL A 62 0.16 4.03 -4.41
C VAL A 62 0.20 5.53 -4.10
N HIS A 63 -0.88 6.02 -3.52
CA HIS A 63 -1.06 7.41 -3.13
C HIS A 63 -1.17 7.53 -1.61
N HIS A 64 -0.54 8.56 -1.03
CA HIS A 64 -0.76 8.92 0.38
C HIS A 64 -2.03 9.74 0.50
N VAL A 65 -3.00 9.28 1.29
CA VAL A 65 -4.26 10.01 1.53
C VAL A 65 -3.97 11.32 2.26
N THR A 66 -3.09 11.28 3.26
CA THR A 66 -2.47 12.46 3.84
C THR A 66 -1.11 12.70 3.18
N ASP A 67 -0.93 13.87 2.57
CA ASP A 67 0.33 14.25 1.91
C ASP A 67 1.57 13.84 2.72
N TYR A 68 2.51 13.15 2.07
CA TYR A 68 3.75 12.70 2.72
C TYR A 68 4.52 13.87 3.38
N ALA A 69 4.44 15.08 2.82
CA ALA A 69 5.05 16.27 3.40
C ALA A 69 4.52 16.59 4.81
N GLN A 70 3.26 16.24 5.07
CA GLN A 70 2.57 16.42 6.35
C GLN A 70 2.73 15.19 7.25
N SER A 71 2.46 13.98 6.74
CA SER A 71 2.50 12.76 7.56
C SER A 71 3.91 12.32 7.92
N ARG A 72 4.89 12.56 7.02
CA ARG A 72 6.31 12.12 7.14
C ARG A 72 6.47 10.60 7.38
N SER A 73 5.40 9.85 7.18
CA SER A 73 5.33 8.41 7.38
C SER A 73 4.53 7.79 6.26
N THR A 74 4.96 6.62 5.81
CA THR A 74 4.19 5.80 4.90
C THR A 74 3.52 4.73 5.74
N ASP A 75 2.28 4.99 6.19
CA ASP A 75 1.42 4.04 6.92
C ASP A 75 0.42 3.44 5.93
N VAL A 76 0.34 2.11 5.87
CA VAL A 76 -0.57 1.38 4.99
C VAL A 76 -2.04 1.77 5.14
N ASN A 77 -2.45 2.25 6.31
CA ASN A 77 -3.81 2.73 6.54
C ASN A 77 -4.10 4.09 5.91
N ASP A 78 -3.06 4.91 5.73
CA ASP A 78 -3.08 6.23 5.08
C ASP A 78 -2.62 6.14 3.61
N LEU A 79 -2.65 4.94 3.02
CA LEU A 79 -2.39 4.70 1.61
C LEU A 79 -3.63 4.19 0.88
N THR A 80 -3.70 4.49 -0.42
CA THR A 80 -4.72 4.00 -1.35
C THR A 80 -4.14 3.78 -2.76
N PHE A 81 -4.81 2.96 -3.58
CA PHE A 81 -4.48 2.82 -5.01
C PHE A 81 -5.20 3.83 -5.91
N GLY A 82 -4.46 4.44 -6.83
CA GLY A 82 -4.98 5.27 -7.93
C GLY A 82 -4.46 4.83 -9.29
N CYS A 83 -5.33 4.61 -10.28
CA CYS A 83 -4.89 4.41 -11.67
C CYS A 83 -4.31 5.71 -12.25
N GLY A 84 -3.49 5.63 -13.31
CA GLY A 84 -2.79 6.79 -13.86
C GLY A 84 -3.64 8.07 -14.05
N PRO A 85 -4.85 7.99 -14.64
CA PRO A 85 -5.74 9.15 -14.76
C PRO A 85 -6.23 9.67 -13.41
N HIS A 86 -6.78 8.78 -12.58
CA HIS A 86 -7.36 9.18 -11.29
C HIS A 86 -6.30 9.66 -10.31
N HIS A 87 -5.11 9.06 -10.29
CA HIS A 87 -4.01 9.48 -9.42
C HIS A 87 -3.57 10.93 -9.69
N LYS A 88 -3.64 11.40 -10.94
CA LYS A 88 -3.36 12.80 -11.31
C LYS A 88 -4.47 13.76 -10.90
N LEU A 89 -5.69 13.26 -10.71
CA LEU A 89 -6.85 14.06 -10.31
C LEU A 89 -6.90 14.24 -8.78
N VAL A 90 -6.23 13.38 -8.01
CA VAL A 90 -6.17 13.53 -6.56
C VAL A 90 -5.46 14.82 -6.20
N ARG A 91 -6.14 15.68 -5.44
CA ARG A 91 -5.53 16.89 -4.86
C ARG A 91 -4.95 16.54 -3.49
N SER A 92 -3.92 17.27 -3.08
CA SER A 92 -3.17 17.17 -1.81
C SER A 92 -3.98 17.39 -0.53
N CYS A 93 -5.31 17.31 -0.61
CA CYS A 93 -6.24 17.41 0.50
C CYS A 93 -7.36 16.37 0.35
N GLY A 94 -7.04 15.11 0.63
CA GLY A 94 -7.99 14.09 1.05
C GLY A 94 -8.98 13.60 -0.02
N GLY A 95 -8.56 12.61 -0.79
CA GLY A 95 -9.45 11.69 -1.50
C GLY A 95 -10.17 12.23 -2.73
N PHE A 96 -10.94 11.34 -3.38
CA PHE A 96 -11.90 11.68 -4.42
C PHE A 96 -13.24 12.08 -3.80
#